data_AF-V6K5A2-F1
#
_entry.id   AF-V6K5A2-F1
#
_cell.length_a   1.000
_cell.length_b   1.000
_cell.length_c   1.000
_cell.angle_alpha   90.00
_cell.angle_beta   90.00
_cell.angle_gamma   90.00
#
_symmetry.space_group_name_H-M   'P 1'
#
loop_
_entity.id
_entity.type
_entity.pdbx_description
1 polymer ?
#
loop_
_entity_poly.entity_id
_entity_poly.type
_entity_poly.pdbx_seq_one_letter_code
_entity_poly.pdbx_strand_id
1 'polypeptide(L)'
;MRQVAPLFGVSKSAADRILDPLAPLLAISPARRPRKDTVYIVDGTLVATRDRSIAASSKNYRYSTNLQVVIDANSRLVVAIGIPLPGSRNDCRAFTESGVDRACLGVPVIADGGYQGTALLIPHRKRRGQTRLSPRKEVENTAHRRARARVEHALSRLKNWKLSGPLCGVLDWGKF
;
A
#
# COMPACT_ATOMS: atom_id res chain seq x y z
N MET A 1 16.13 9.82 -8.64
CA MET A 1 17.55 10.19 -8.86
C MET A 1 17.81 11.53 -9.54
N ARG A 2 16.96 12.05 -10.45
CA ARG A 2 17.21 13.36 -11.11
C ARG A 2 17.29 14.56 -10.15
N GLN A 3 16.73 14.48 -8.94
CA GLN A 3 16.86 15.53 -7.92
C GLN A 3 17.97 15.25 -6.90
N VAL A 4 18.24 13.98 -6.58
CA VAL A 4 19.24 13.58 -5.57
C VAL A 4 20.67 13.63 -6.13
N ALA A 5 20.89 13.16 -7.35
CA ALA A 5 22.23 13.08 -7.94
C ALA A 5 22.91 14.46 -8.08
N PRO A 6 22.21 15.54 -8.51
CA PRO A 6 22.79 16.88 -8.53
C PRO A 6 23.12 17.45 -7.15
N LEU A 7 22.34 17.12 -6.11
CA LEU A 7 22.59 17.60 -4.74
C LEU A 7 23.92 17.10 -4.16
N PHE A 8 24.39 15.95 -4.63
CA PHE A 8 25.63 15.32 -4.18
C PHE A 8 26.73 15.34 -5.26
N GLY A 9 26.54 16.04 -6.37
CA GLY A 9 27.52 16.13 -7.46
C GLY A 9 27.86 14.79 -8.14
N VAL A 10 27.00 13.77 -7.99
CA VAL A 10 27.24 12.43 -8.53
C VAL A 10 26.40 12.18 -9.78
N SER A 11 26.84 11.24 -10.62
CA SER A 11 26.02 10.81 -11.76
C SER A 11 24.77 10.08 -11.29
N LYS A 12 23.71 10.08 -12.11
CA LYS A 12 22.48 9.34 -11.84
C LYS A 12 22.77 7.87 -11.49
N SER A 13 23.67 7.22 -12.24
CA SER A 13 24.02 5.81 -12.08
C SER A 13 24.89 5.54 -10.84
N ALA A 14 25.71 6.50 -10.42
CA ALA A 14 26.44 6.40 -9.15
C ALA A 14 25.47 6.54 -7.96
N ALA A 15 24.55 7.48 -8.04
CA ALA A 15 23.54 7.66 -7.01
C ALA A 15 22.60 6.45 -6.88
N ASP A 16 22.21 5.81 -8.00
CA ASP A 16 21.47 4.54 -8.01
C ASP A 16 22.25 3.45 -7.27
N ARG A 17 23.50 3.20 -7.65
CA ARG A 17 24.35 2.18 -7.03
C ARG A 17 24.60 2.38 -5.54
N ILE A 18 24.60 3.63 -5.08
CA ILE A 18 24.72 3.96 -3.65
C ILE A 18 23.41 3.72 -2.93
N LEU A 19 22.27 4.09 -3.53
CA LEU A 19 20.97 3.94 -2.89
C LEU A 19 20.42 2.51 -2.96
N ASP A 20 20.70 1.74 -3.99
CA ASP A 20 20.20 0.37 -4.15
C ASP A 20 20.48 -0.53 -2.92
N PRO A 21 21.72 -0.58 -2.37
CA PRO A 21 21.98 -1.35 -1.15
C PRO A 21 21.47 -0.67 0.13
N LEU A 22 21.24 0.66 0.11
CA LEU A 22 20.78 1.42 1.28
C LEU A 22 19.25 1.51 1.39
N ALA A 23 18.52 1.37 0.28
CA ALA A 23 17.08 1.47 0.22
C ALA A 23 16.37 0.50 1.18
N PRO A 24 16.83 -0.76 1.35
CA PRO A 24 16.26 -1.67 2.35
C PRO A 24 16.54 -1.22 3.80
N LEU A 25 17.66 -0.54 4.05
CA LEU A 25 18.02 0.00 5.37
C LEU A 25 17.28 1.31 5.69
N LEU A 26 16.92 2.07 4.66
CA LEU A 26 16.07 3.26 4.73
C LEU A 26 14.57 2.91 4.72
N ALA A 27 14.22 1.64 4.52
CA ALA A 27 12.86 1.17 4.72
C ALA A 27 12.51 1.45 6.20
N ILE A 28 11.64 2.43 6.37
CA ILE A 28 11.19 2.95 7.66
C ILE A 28 10.94 1.76 8.59
N SER A 29 11.65 1.74 9.73
CA SER A 29 11.49 0.72 10.77
C SER A 29 10.01 0.47 11.02
N PRO A 30 9.54 -0.80 11.08
CA PRO A 30 8.14 -1.12 11.24
C PRO A 30 7.57 -0.34 12.43
N ALA A 31 6.36 0.18 12.25
CA ALA A 31 5.75 1.06 13.22
C ALA A 31 5.74 0.41 14.61
N ARG A 32 5.97 1.27 15.60
CA ARG A 32 5.86 0.98 17.04
C ARG A 32 4.66 0.06 17.32
N ARG A 33 4.78 -0.80 18.34
CA ARG A 33 3.67 -1.65 18.84
C ARG A 33 2.33 -0.89 18.76
N PRO A 34 1.29 -1.49 18.17
CA PRO A 34 0.00 -0.84 18.06
C PRO A 34 -0.49 -0.40 19.44
N ARG A 35 -1.00 0.82 19.53
CA ARG A 35 -1.66 1.33 20.73
C ARG A 35 -3.06 0.72 20.79
N LYS A 36 -3.69 0.80 21.97
CA LYS A 36 -5.05 0.27 22.20
C LYS A 36 -6.10 0.77 21.20
N ASP A 37 -5.88 1.96 20.64
CA ASP A 37 -6.84 2.65 19.77
C ASP A 37 -6.34 2.72 18.31
N THR A 38 -5.34 1.91 17.97
CA THR A 38 -4.77 1.87 16.63
C THR A 38 -5.78 1.23 15.66
N VAL A 39 -5.97 1.90 14.52
CA VAL A 39 -6.73 1.40 13.38
C VAL A 39 -5.84 1.51 12.16
N TYR A 40 -5.74 0.45 11.38
CA TYR A 40 -4.97 0.45 10.14
C TYR A 40 -5.88 0.65 8.94
N ILE A 41 -5.32 1.25 7.90
CA ILE A 41 -5.89 1.32 6.57
C ILE A 41 -4.93 0.60 5.64
N VAL A 42 -5.46 -0.37 4.88
CA VAL A 42 -4.71 -1.00 3.78
C VAL A 42 -5.27 -0.51 2.44
N ASP A 43 -4.36 -0.17 1.54
CA ASP A 43 -4.71 0.22 0.17
C ASP A 43 -3.71 -0.37 -0.82
N GLY A 44 -4.24 -0.72 -2.01
CA GLY A 44 -3.46 -1.26 -3.11
C GLY A 44 -3.10 -0.12 -4.05
N THR A 45 -1.83 0.03 -4.37
CA THR A 45 -1.38 1.05 -5.31
C THR A 45 -0.60 0.45 -6.46
N LEU A 46 -0.99 0.82 -7.68
CA LEU A 46 -0.24 0.49 -8.88
C LEU A 46 0.98 1.39 -9.02
N VAL A 47 2.15 0.76 -9.05
CA VAL A 47 3.43 1.41 -9.30
C VAL A 47 3.92 0.99 -10.68
N ALA A 48 4.05 1.96 -11.59
CA ALA A 48 4.66 1.68 -12.89
C ALA A 48 6.13 1.30 -12.70
N THR A 49 6.50 0.10 -13.10
CA THR A 49 7.89 -0.37 -13.09
C THR A 49 8.30 -0.84 -14.49
N ARG A 50 9.60 -0.77 -14.75
CA ARG A 50 10.20 -1.27 -16.00
C ARG A 50 10.66 -2.72 -15.87
N ASP A 51 10.65 -3.28 -14.67
CA ASP A 51 10.95 -4.68 -14.43
C ASP A 51 9.81 -5.56 -14.94
N ARG A 52 10.07 -6.24 -16.06
CA ARG A 52 9.09 -7.12 -16.72
C ARG A 52 8.98 -8.50 -16.08
N SER A 53 9.85 -8.84 -15.13
CA SER A 53 9.77 -10.13 -14.41
C SER A 53 8.60 -10.16 -13.41
N ILE A 54 8.25 -9.00 -12.84
CA ILE A 54 7.16 -8.88 -11.86
C ILE A 54 5.98 -8.06 -12.41
N ALA A 55 6.23 -7.06 -13.27
CA ALA A 55 5.16 -6.21 -13.80
C ALA A 55 4.20 -6.97 -14.70
N ALA A 56 2.90 -6.70 -14.54
CA ALA A 56 1.87 -7.15 -15.47
C ALA A 56 1.04 -5.97 -15.96
N SER A 57 0.36 -6.18 -17.10
CA SER A 57 -0.65 -5.24 -17.59
C SER A 57 -1.74 -5.08 -16.53
N SER A 58 -1.98 -3.84 -16.12
CA SER A 58 -3.00 -3.49 -15.14
C SER A 58 -4.25 -2.94 -15.81
N LYS A 59 -5.27 -2.61 -15.02
CA LYS A 59 -6.55 -2.01 -15.48
C LYS A 59 -6.37 -0.72 -16.30
N ASN A 60 -5.20 -0.08 -16.24
CA ASN A 60 -4.86 1.12 -17.01
C ASN A 60 -4.01 0.83 -18.25
N TYR A 61 -3.87 -0.44 -18.68
CA TYR A 61 -3.01 -0.89 -19.78
C TYR A 61 -1.51 -0.53 -19.64
N ARG A 62 -1.08 -0.19 -18.42
CA ARG A 62 0.32 0.08 -18.08
C ARG A 62 0.90 -1.09 -17.32
N TYR A 63 2.12 -1.48 -17.67
CA TYR A 63 2.92 -2.44 -16.91
C TYR A 63 3.23 -1.85 -15.54
N SER A 64 2.77 -2.54 -14.51
CA SER A 64 2.89 -2.09 -13.12
C SER A 64 2.92 -3.26 -12.16
N THR A 65 3.38 -2.97 -10.95
CA THR A 65 3.25 -3.84 -9.79
C THR A 65 2.15 -3.30 -8.87
N ASN A 66 1.37 -4.21 -8.28
CA ASN A 66 0.46 -3.91 -7.19
C ASN A 66 1.26 -3.94 -5.89
N LEU A 67 1.42 -2.77 -5.27
CA LEU A 67 2.06 -2.61 -3.98
C LEU A 67 1.00 -2.40 -2.91
N GLN A 68 1.01 -3.25 -1.89
CA GLN A 68 0.10 -3.14 -0.75
C GLN A 68 0.75 -2.30 0.34
N VAL A 69 0.05 -1.29 0.84
CA VAL A 69 0.58 -0.36 1.84
C VAL A 69 -0.38 -0.31 3.02
N VAL A 70 0.15 -0.55 4.22
CA VAL A 70 -0.59 -0.41 5.49
C VAL A 70 -0.18 0.90 6.14
N ILE A 71 -1.17 1.68 6.54
CA ILE A 71 -1.00 3.01 7.13
C ILE A 71 -1.81 3.08 8.42
N ASP A 72 -1.22 3.66 9.46
CA ASP A 72 -1.96 4.00 10.68
C ASP A 72 -2.92 5.16 10.40
N ALA A 73 -4.22 4.92 10.61
CA ALA A 73 -5.28 5.88 10.33
C ALA A 73 -5.16 7.17 11.18
N ASN A 74 -4.54 7.08 12.37
CA ASN A 74 -4.39 8.20 13.29
C ASN A 74 -3.15 9.04 12.94
N SER A 75 -1.98 8.40 12.81
CA SER A 75 -0.72 9.10 12.55
C SER A 75 -0.43 9.37 11.06
N ARG A 76 -1.12 8.67 10.15
CA ARG A 76 -0.87 8.66 8.70
C ARG A 76 0.53 8.17 8.31
N LEU A 77 1.20 7.47 9.21
CA LEU A 77 2.51 6.87 8.96
C LEU A 77 2.34 5.49 8.31
N VAL A 78 3.24 5.19 7.37
CA VAL A 78 3.33 3.84 6.79
C VAL A 78 3.83 2.88 7.86
N VAL A 79 3.07 1.82 8.08
CA VAL A 79 3.32 0.76 9.07
C VAL A 79 4.05 -0.40 8.42
N ALA A 80 3.62 -0.78 7.22
CA ALA A 80 4.19 -1.87 6.45
C ALA A 80 3.96 -1.64 4.95
N ILE A 81 4.86 -2.18 4.14
CA ILE A 81 4.75 -2.26 2.69
C ILE A 81 4.94 -3.73 2.33
N GLY A 82 3.97 -4.31 1.64
CA GLY A 82 4.01 -5.69 1.17
C GLY A 82 4.96 -5.86 -0.01
N ILE A 83 5.35 -7.10 -0.28
CA ILE A 83 6.14 -7.45 -1.47
C ILE A 83 5.35 -7.04 -2.73
N PRO A 84 5.98 -6.38 -3.72
CA PRO A 84 5.30 -6.03 -4.96
C PRO A 84 4.83 -7.26 -5.71
N LEU A 85 3.56 -7.26 -6.12
CA LEU A 85 2.96 -8.33 -6.90
C LEU A 85 2.64 -7.84 -8.32
N PRO A 86 2.32 -8.72 -9.28
CA PRO A 86 1.87 -8.29 -10.60
C PRO A 86 0.68 -7.35 -10.53
N GLY A 87 0.66 -6.27 -11.32
CA GLY A 87 -0.38 -5.24 -11.31
C GLY A 87 -1.80 -5.71 -11.66
N SER A 88 -1.94 -6.95 -12.17
CA SER A 88 -3.22 -7.62 -12.40
C SER A 88 -3.73 -8.38 -11.17
N ARG A 89 -2.91 -8.54 -10.13
CA ARG A 89 -3.28 -9.28 -8.92
C ARG A 89 -4.36 -8.52 -8.16
N ASN A 90 -5.47 -9.22 -7.92
CA ASN A 90 -6.62 -8.72 -7.16
C ASN A 90 -6.20 -8.37 -5.72
N ASP A 91 -6.68 -7.24 -5.20
CA ASP A 91 -6.31 -6.72 -3.88
C ASP A 91 -6.59 -7.68 -2.72
N CYS A 92 -7.68 -8.46 -2.77
CA CYS A 92 -7.96 -9.52 -1.79
C CYS A 92 -6.85 -10.57 -1.73
N ARG A 93 -6.34 -11.01 -2.89
CA ARG A 93 -5.20 -11.94 -2.95
C ARG A 93 -3.90 -11.24 -2.59
N ALA A 94 -3.69 -10.04 -3.12
CA ALA A 94 -2.48 -9.27 -2.90
C ALA A 94 -2.25 -8.97 -1.42
N PHE A 95 -3.32 -8.74 -0.65
CA PHE A 95 -3.25 -8.53 0.78
C PHE A 95 -2.52 -9.67 1.51
N THR A 96 -2.83 -10.92 1.17
CA THR A 96 -2.20 -12.10 1.78
C THR A 96 -0.88 -12.45 1.09
N GLU A 97 -0.85 -12.50 -0.24
CA GLU A 97 0.33 -12.90 -1.03
C GLU A 97 1.52 -11.94 -0.83
N SER A 98 1.26 -10.66 -0.53
CA SER A 98 2.32 -9.67 -0.28
C SER A 98 2.89 -9.72 1.14
N GLY A 99 2.27 -10.49 2.05
CA GLY A 99 2.65 -10.62 3.45
C GLY A 99 2.27 -9.44 4.35
N VAL A 100 1.54 -8.44 3.83
CA VAL A 100 1.19 -7.22 4.59
C VAL A 100 0.11 -7.48 5.66
N ASP A 101 -0.63 -8.58 5.52
CA ASP A 101 -1.63 -9.07 6.47
C ASP A 101 -1.02 -9.38 7.84
N ARG A 102 0.24 -9.84 7.89
CA ARG A 102 0.97 -10.12 9.14
C ARG A 102 1.12 -8.88 10.01
N ALA A 103 1.33 -7.72 9.39
CA ALA A 103 1.42 -6.43 10.10
C ALA A 103 0.08 -5.98 10.68
N CYS A 104 -1.03 -6.60 10.25
CA CYS A 104 -2.39 -6.25 10.65
C CYS A 104 -2.95 -7.12 11.78
N LEU A 105 -2.23 -8.16 12.22
CA LEU A 105 -2.73 -9.11 13.22
C LEU A 105 -3.08 -8.41 14.54
N GLY A 106 -4.31 -8.63 15.00
CA GLY A 106 -4.82 -8.04 16.25
C GLY A 106 -5.20 -6.56 16.18
N VAL A 107 -5.19 -5.95 14.98
CA VAL A 107 -5.56 -4.54 14.78
C VAL A 107 -6.76 -4.44 13.83
N PRO A 108 -7.79 -3.64 14.14
CA PRO A 108 -8.86 -3.36 13.19
C PRO A 108 -8.32 -2.72 11.91
N VAL A 109 -8.65 -3.29 10.75
CA VAL A 109 -8.19 -2.79 9.45
C VAL A 109 -9.35 -2.37 8.58
N ILE A 110 -9.25 -1.16 8.04
CA ILE A 110 -10.15 -0.54 7.08
C ILE A 110 -9.57 -0.74 5.67
N ALA A 111 -10.39 -1.22 4.74
CA ALA A 111 -9.96 -1.47 3.36
C ALA A 111 -11.04 -1.05 2.35
N ASP A 112 -10.71 -1.05 1.07
CA ASP A 112 -11.68 -0.76 0.03
C ASP A 112 -12.57 -1.96 -0.32
N GLY A 113 -13.57 -1.73 -1.17
CA GLY A 113 -14.47 -2.80 -1.60
C GLY A 113 -13.81 -3.88 -2.46
N GLY A 114 -12.59 -3.66 -2.97
CA GLY A 114 -11.79 -4.64 -3.70
C GLY A 114 -11.22 -5.75 -2.82
N TYR A 115 -11.16 -5.54 -1.50
CA TYR A 115 -10.76 -6.55 -0.51
C TYR A 115 -11.91 -7.47 -0.09
N GLN A 116 -12.94 -7.59 -0.92
CA GLN A 116 -14.07 -8.46 -0.64
C GLN A 116 -13.61 -9.92 -0.46
N GLY A 117 -14.11 -10.57 0.59
CA GLY A 117 -13.72 -11.94 0.95
C GLY A 117 -12.60 -12.02 1.99
N THR A 118 -12.05 -10.88 2.42
CA THR A 118 -11.16 -10.79 3.59
C THR A 118 -11.94 -10.51 4.88
N ALA A 119 -11.28 -10.59 6.03
CA ALA A 119 -11.84 -10.19 7.32
C ALA A 119 -11.78 -8.67 7.59
N LEU A 120 -11.37 -7.87 6.60
CA LEU A 120 -11.18 -6.43 6.74
C LEU A 120 -12.52 -5.69 6.78
N LEU A 121 -12.53 -4.54 7.45
CA LEU A 121 -13.67 -3.63 7.45
C LEU A 121 -13.75 -2.95 6.08
N ILE A 122 -14.70 -3.40 5.26
CA ILE A 122 -14.96 -2.88 3.91
C ILE A 122 -16.31 -2.14 3.87
N PRO A 123 -16.52 -1.18 2.95
CA PRO A 123 -17.78 -0.45 2.90
C PRO A 123 -18.94 -1.36 2.50
N HIS A 124 -20.12 -1.09 3.07
CA HIS A 124 -21.36 -1.78 2.70
C HIS A 124 -21.69 -1.55 1.23
N ARG A 125 -21.94 -2.65 0.51
CA ARG A 125 -22.39 -2.63 -0.88
C ARG A 125 -23.86 -3.03 -0.99
N LYS A 126 -24.56 -2.45 -1.97
CA LYS A 126 -25.92 -2.87 -2.34
C LYS A 126 -25.88 -4.30 -2.87
N ARG A 127 -26.81 -5.16 -2.44
CA ARG A 127 -26.98 -6.50 -2.99
C ARG A 127 -27.71 -6.43 -4.34
N ARG A 128 -27.62 -7.51 -5.14
CA ARG A 128 -28.38 -7.61 -6.41
C ARG A 128 -29.88 -7.46 -6.10
N GLY A 129 -30.55 -6.55 -6.81
CA GLY A 129 -31.97 -6.22 -6.60
C GLY A 129 -32.23 -5.19 -5.49
N GLN A 130 -31.21 -4.73 -4.76
CA GLN A 130 -31.37 -3.71 -3.72
C GLN A 130 -31.13 -2.30 -4.29
N THR A 131 -32.14 -1.44 -4.21
CA THR A 131 -32.07 -0.05 -4.71
C THR A 131 -31.39 0.91 -3.74
N ARG A 132 -31.57 0.76 -2.42
CA ARG A 132 -30.99 1.65 -1.39
C ARG A 132 -30.36 0.89 -0.23
N LEU A 133 -29.31 1.48 0.34
CA LEU A 133 -28.75 1.03 1.61
C LEU A 133 -29.64 1.55 2.75
N SER A 134 -29.65 0.84 3.87
CA SER A 134 -30.31 1.37 5.08
C SER A 134 -29.58 2.62 5.57
N PRO A 135 -30.25 3.62 6.18
CA PRO A 135 -29.62 4.85 6.67
C PRO A 135 -28.37 4.61 7.53
N ARG A 136 -28.41 3.61 8.42
CA ARG A 136 -27.26 3.20 9.24
C ARG A 136 -26.03 2.82 8.41
N LYS A 137 -26.21 2.02 7.36
CA LYS A 137 -25.12 1.60 6.45
C LYS A 137 -24.55 2.79 5.67
N GLU A 138 -25.37 3.78 5.36
CA GLU A 138 -24.91 5.00 4.68
C GLU A 138 -24.07 5.88 5.62
N VAL A 139 -24.44 5.97 6.90
CA VAL A 139 -23.63 6.63 7.94
C VAL A 139 -22.30 5.91 8.12
N GLU A 140 -22.31 4.58 8.26
CA GLU A 140 -21.10 3.77 8.39
C GLU A 140 -20.19 3.91 7.15
N ASN A 141 -20.74 3.88 5.93
CA ASN A 141 -19.99 4.15 4.70
C ASN A 141 -19.43 5.57 4.63
N THR A 142 -20.08 6.54 5.25
CA THR A 142 -19.60 7.92 5.31
C THR A 142 -18.42 8.05 6.27
N ALA A 143 -18.48 7.38 7.43
CA ALA A 143 -17.33 7.25 8.32
C ALA A 143 -16.15 6.55 7.62
N HIS A 144 -16.43 5.46 6.90
CA HIS A 144 -15.45 4.72 6.11
C HIS A 144 -14.73 5.60 5.08
N ARG A 145 -15.50 6.37 4.29
CA ARG A 145 -14.96 7.31 3.30
C ARG A 145 -14.11 8.40 3.94
N ARG A 146 -14.53 8.95 5.09
CA ARG A 146 -13.75 9.96 5.83
C ARG A 146 -12.41 9.40 6.33
N ALA A 147 -12.40 8.17 6.83
CA ALA A 147 -11.17 7.50 7.27
C ALA A 147 -10.19 7.32 6.10
N ARG A 148 -10.68 6.82 4.96
CA ARG A 148 -9.86 6.64 3.74
C ARG A 148 -9.32 7.94 3.18
N ALA A 149 -10.14 8.97 3.06
CA ALA A 149 -9.73 10.27 2.53
C ALA A 149 -8.54 10.88 3.31
N ARG A 150 -8.45 10.64 4.63
CA ARG A 150 -7.31 11.09 5.46
C ARG A 150 -5.99 10.43 5.07
N VAL A 151 -6.04 9.20 4.58
CA VAL A 151 -4.87 8.37 4.25
C VAL A 151 -4.51 8.44 2.76
N GLU A 152 -5.48 8.69 1.88
CA GLU A 152 -5.25 8.86 0.43
C GLU A 152 -4.18 9.94 0.14
N HIS A 153 -4.09 10.99 0.95
CA HIS A 153 -3.03 11.99 0.83
C HIS A 153 -1.64 11.44 1.10
N ALA A 154 -1.49 10.56 2.10
CA ALA A 154 -0.22 9.90 2.40
C ALA A 154 0.20 8.95 1.26
N LEU A 155 -0.74 8.21 0.69
CA LEU A 155 -0.51 7.33 -0.47
C LEU A 155 -0.17 8.13 -1.73
N SER A 156 -0.86 9.25 -1.96
CA SER A 156 -0.56 10.16 -3.06
C SER A 156 0.86 10.71 -2.96
N ARG A 157 1.29 11.11 -1.75
CA ARG A 157 2.69 11.47 -1.48
C ARG A 157 3.61 10.28 -1.79
N LEU A 158 3.36 9.08 -1.29
CA LEU A 158 4.21 7.93 -1.57
C LEU A 158 4.38 7.65 -3.08
N LYS A 159 3.29 7.77 -3.87
CA LYS A 159 3.31 7.68 -5.33
C LYS A 159 4.17 8.76 -6.00
N ASN A 160 4.10 10.00 -5.51
CA ASN A 160 4.82 11.14 -6.09
C ASN A 160 6.34 11.05 -5.87
N TRP A 161 6.80 10.43 -4.78
CA TRP A 161 8.21 10.41 -4.42
C TRP A 161 9.02 9.34 -5.17
N LYS A 162 8.39 8.49 -6.00
CA LYS A 162 9.05 7.39 -6.75
C LYS A 162 9.92 6.47 -5.89
N LEU A 163 9.69 6.45 -4.56
CA LEU A 163 10.40 5.58 -3.61
C LEU A 163 10.06 4.11 -3.79
N SER A 164 9.03 3.80 -4.58
CA SER A 164 8.59 2.45 -4.90
C SER A 164 9.42 1.76 -5.99
N GLY A 165 10.38 2.46 -6.62
CA GLY A 165 11.32 1.85 -7.57
C GLY A 165 12.40 1.00 -6.90
N PRO A 166 13.15 1.53 -5.91
CA PRO A 166 14.22 0.78 -5.23
C PRO A 166 13.72 -0.19 -4.14
N LEU A 167 12.57 0.07 -3.54
CA LEU A 167 11.94 -0.85 -2.57
C LEU A 167 11.37 -2.13 -3.21
N CYS A 168 11.44 -2.24 -4.55
CA CYS A 168 10.81 -3.29 -5.33
C CYS A 168 11.56 -4.65 -5.29
N GLY A 169 12.77 -4.70 -4.70
CA GLY A 169 13.64 -5.89 -4.80
C GLY A 169 14.02 -6.61 -3.50
N VAL A 170 13.80 -6.05 -2.30
CA VAL A 170 14.42 -6.61 -1.09
C VAL A 170 13.55 -6.38 0.15
N LEU A 171 12.46 -7.13 0.28
CA LEU A 171 11.81 -7.33 1.59
C LEU A 171 11.31 -8.78 1.67
N ASP A 172 12.26 -9.71 1.77
CA ASP A 172 12.00 -11.10 2.17
C ASP A 172 11.76 -11.13 3.69
N TRP A 173 10.50 -11.08 4.11
CA TRP A 173 10.08 -11.19 5.52
C TRP A 173 10.06 -12.66 6.01
N GLY A 174 10.99 -13.47 5.50
CA GLY A 174 11.04 -14.92 5.67
C GLY A 174 12.07 -15.46 6.65
N LYS A 175 12.72 -14.62 7.48
CA LYS A 175 13.64 -15.08 8.53
C LYS A 175 13.73 -14.09 9.71
N PHE A 176 12.71 -14.03 10.57
CA PHE A 176 12.82 -13.76 12.01
C PHE A 176 11.52 -14.19 12.69
#